data_AF-A0A0A2CM20-F1
#
_entry.id   AF-A0A0A2CM20-F1
#
_cell.length_a   1.000
_cell.length_b   1.000
_cell.length_c   1.000
_cell.angle_alpha   90.00
_cell.angle_beta   90.00
_cell.angle_gamma   90.00
#
_symmetry.space_group_name_H-M   'P 1'
#
loop_
_entity.id
_entity.type
_entity.pdbx_description
1 polymer ?
#
loop_
_entity_poly.entity_id
_entity_poly.type
_entity_poly.pdbx_seq_one_letter_code
_entity_poly.pdbx_strand_id
1 'polypeptide(L)' 'MSELITQLDADRAWLLEQIDRGRWVELRLDLAALERELGQLLTRAAEGLEDENSFG' A
#
# COMPACT_ATOMS: atom_id res chain seq x y z
N MET A 1 5.03 14.12 -4.63
CA MET A 1 4.65 12.75 -4.20
C MET A 1 5.58 11.79 -4.91
N SER A 2 6.42 11.04 -4.20
CA SER A 2 7.41 10.19 -4.87
C SER A 2 6.70 9.16 -5.75
N GLU A 3 7.07 9.09 -7.02
CA GLU A 3 6.44 8.23 -8.04
C GLU A 3 6.31 6.77 -7.58
N LEU A 4 7.30 6.31 -6.80
CA LEU A 4 7.32 5.00 -6.18
C LEU A 4 6.17 4.78 -5.17
N ILE A 5 5.86 5.74 -4.31
CA ILE A 5 4.75 5.61 -3.34
C ILE A 5 3.42 5.50 -4.09
N THR A 6 3.22 6.32 -5.12
CA THR A 6 2.01 6.26 -5.95
C THR A 6 1.87 4.91 -6.66
N GLN A 7 2.96 4.37 -7.20
CA GLN A 7 2.93 3.06 -7.86
C GLN A 7 2.61 1.93 -6.86
N LEU A 8 3.24 1.94 -5.69
CA LEU A 8 2.98 0.94 -4.64
C LEU A 8 1.56 1.04 -4.08
N ASP A 9 0.99 2.24 -4.00
CA ASP A 9 -0.41 2.46 -3.60
C ASP A 9 -1.39 1.86 -4.63
N ALA A 10 -1.12 2.05 -5.91
CA ALA A 10 -1.89 1.46 -7.01
C ALA A 10 -1.81 -0.07 -7.02
N ASP A 11 -0.61 -0.63 -6.83
CA ASP A 11 -0.41 -2.08 -6.76
C ASP A 11 -1.11 -2.70 -5.54
N ARG A 12 -1.08 -2.01 -4.38
CA ARG A 12 -1.81 -2.39 -3.18
C ARG A 12 -3.32 -2.42 -3.43
N ALA A 13 -3.87 -1.38 -4.05
CA ALA A 13 -5.29 -1.30 -4.38
C ALA A 13 -5.70 -2.41 -5.36
N TRP A 14 -4.87 -2.70 -6.34
CA TRP A 14 -5.10 -3.82 -7.27
C TRP A 14 -5.13 -5.17 -6.54
N LEU A 15 -4.18 -5.40 -5.63
CA LEU A 15 -4.13 -6.62 -4.83
C LEU A 15 -5.42 -6.82 -4.01
N LEU A 16 -5.90 -5.76 -3.35
CA LEU A 16 -7.14 -5.78 -2.57
C LEU A 16 -8.35 -6.13 -3.45
N GLU A 17 -8.45 -5.53 -4.63
CA GLU A 17 -9.55 -5.81 -5.57
C GLU A 17 -9.56 -7.29 -6.02
N GLN A 18 -8.39 -7.88 -6.27
CA GLN A 18 -8.29 -9.29 -6.63
C GLN A 18 -8.73 -10.20 -5.47
N ILE A 19 -8.33 -9.88 -4.24
CA ILE A 19 -8.74 -10.58 -3.02
C ILE A 19 -10.27 -10.54 -2.87
N ASP A 20 -10.89 -9.36 -3.07
CA ASP A 20 -12.33 -9.18 -2.98
C ASP A 20 -13.11 -9.93 -4.07
N ARG A 21 -12.53 -10.06 -5.26
CA ARG A 21 -13.06 -10.92 -6.34
C ARG A 21 -12.95 -12.42 -6.05
N GLY A 22 -12.41 -12.82 -4.90
CA GLY A 22 -12.27 -14.21 -4.49
C GLY A 22 -11.07 -14.92 -5.13
N ARG A 23 -10.08 -14.18 -5.63
CA ARG A 23 -8.81 -14.77 -6.09
C ARG A 23 -7.99 -15.21 -4.88
N TRP A 24 -7.16 -16.24 -5.08
CA TRP A 24 -6.24 -16.76 -4.06
C TRP A 24 -6.91 -17.06 -2.72
N VAL A 25 -8.03 -17.78 -2.74
CA VAL A 25 -8.84 -18.09 -1.55
C VAL A 25 -8.00 -18.66 -0.40
N GLU A 26 -7.05 -19.55 -0.72
CA GLU A 26 -6.15 -20.18 0.27
C GLU A 26 -5.21 -19.19 0.97
N LEU A 27 -4.88 -18.08 0.32
CA LEU A 27 -3.97 -17.04 0.82
C LEU A 27 -4.71 -15.73 1.16
N ARG A 28 -6.05 -15.71 1.12
CA ARG A 28 -6.86 -14.50 1.24
C ARG A 28 -6.53 -13.71 2.51
N LEU A 29 -6.36 -14.40 3.64
CA LEU A 29 -6.07 -13.78 4.92
C LEU A 29 -4.64 -13.22 4.97
N ASP A 30 -3.67 -13.98 4.47
CA ASP A 30 -2.27 -13.55 4.44
C ASP A 30 -2.07 -12.36 3.49
N LEU A 31 -2.72 -12.39 2.32
CA LEU A 31 -2.68 -11.29 1.37
C LEU A 31 -3.40 -10.04 1.88
N ALA A 32 -4.50 -10.19 2.62
CA ALA A 32 -5.18 -9.06 3.27
C ALA A 32 -4.33 -8.46 4.41
N ALA A 33 -3.60 -9.29 5.16
CA ALA A 33 -2.66 -8.81 6.17
C ALA A 33 -1.50 -8.04 5.52
N LEU A 34 -0.93 -8.59 4.44
CA LEU A 34 0.14 -7.94 3.67
C LEU A 34 -0.31 -6.59 3.08
N GLU A 35 -1.50 -6.55 2.46
CA GLU A 35 -2.11 -5.31 1.95
C GLU A 35 -2.19 -4.25 3.05
N ARG A 36 -2.70 -4.63 4.23
CA ARG A 36 -2.84 -3.71 5.36
C ARG A 36 -1.49 -3.20 5.86
N GLU A 37 -0.48 -4.07 5.95
CA GLU A 37 0.88 -3.67 6.34
C GLU A 37 1.50 -2.70 5.32
N LEU A 38 1.35 -2.98 4.03
CA LEU A 38 1.77 -2.09 2.95
C LEU A 38 1.08 -0.73 3.04
N GLY A 39 -0.23 -0.71 3.33
CA GLY A 39 -0.98 0.53 3.53
C GLY A 39 -0.38 1.40 4.62
N GLN A 40 -0.09 0.82 5.79
CA GLN A 40 0.54 1.56 6.89
C GLN A 40 1.95 2.06 6.57
N LEU A 41 2.74 1.27 5.84
CA LEU A 41 4.09 1.68 5.43
C LEU A 41 4.03 2.86 4.46
N LEU A 42 3.13 2.81 3.49
CA LEU A 42 2.98 3.88 2.49
C LEU A 42 2.48 5.18 3.12
N THR A 43 1.57 5.12 4.09
CA THR A 43 1.16 6.31 4.87
C THR A 43 2.35 6.94 5.58
N ARG A 44 3.15 6.16 6.32
CA ARG A 44 4.33 6.68 7.02
C ARG A 44 5.39 7.25 6.08
N ALA A 45 5.59 6.60 4.93
CA ALA A 45 6.54 7.07 3.93
C ALA A 45 6.08 8.39 3.26
N ALA A 46 4.77 8.55 3.04
CA ALA A 46 4.21 9.80 2.54
C ALA A 46 4.35 10.93 3.56
N GLU A 47 4.03 10.67 4.83
CA GLU A 47 4.21 11.63 5.93
C GLU A 47 5.67 12.07 6.07
N GLY A 48 6.62 11.12 6.08
CA GLY A 48 8.05 11.45 6.19
C GLY A 48 8.60 12.29 5.03
N LEU A 49 8.08 12.09 3.81
CA LEU A 49 8.45 12.91 2.65
C LEU A 49 7.83 14.32 2.70
N GLU A 50 6.64 14.47 3.27
CA GLU A 50 6.02 15.78 3.49
C GLU A 50 6.79 16.58 4.55
N ASP A 51 7.23 15.90 5.62
CA ASP A 51 8.07 16.50 6.66
C ASP A 51 9.43 16.94 6.09
N GLU A 52 10.12 16.09 5.32
CA GLU A 52 11.41 16.45 4.70
C GLU A 52 11.30 17.66 3.76
N ASN A 53 10.19 17.78 3.03
CA ASN A 53 9.92 18.92 2.14
C ASN A 53 9.47 20.18 2.88
N SER A 54 9.05 20.10 4.14
CA SER A 54 8.64 21.25 4.95
C SER A 54 9.82 21.97 5.62
N PHE A 55 10.97 21.29 5.72
CA PHE A 55 12.21 21.82 6.32
C PHE A 55 13.32 22.17 5.29
N GLY A 56 13.07 22.02 3.99
CA GLY A 56 13.98 22.38 2.89
C GLY A 56 13.59 23.68 2.19
#